data_AF-A0A268QV67-F1
#
_entry.id   AF-A0A268QV67-F1
#
_cell.length_a   1.000
_cell.length_b   1.000
_cell.length_c   1.000
_cell.angle_alpha   90.00
_cell.angle_beta   90.00
_cell.angle_gamma   90.00
#
_symmetry.space_group_name_H-M   'P 1'
#
loop_
_entity.id
_entity.type
_entity.pdbx_description
1 polymer ?
#
loop_
_entity_poly.entity_id
_entity_poly.type
_entity_poly.pdbx_seq_one_letter_code
_entity_poly.pdbx_strand_id
1 'polypeptide(L)' 'WYSAPTAFRMLMGAGDEVVKKFDLSSLRHVLSVGEPLNPEVVRWGTKVFNMRIHDTWWMTETGAQLICNYPCL' A
#
# COMPACT_ATOMS: atom_id res chain seq x y z
N TRP A 1 2.13 7.83 0.01
CA TRP A 1 2.34 7.21 -1.30
C TRP A 1 1.10 6.39 -1.67
N TYR A 2 0.56 6.56 -2.88
CA TYR A 2 -0.67 5.92 -3.35
C TYR A 2 -0.38 5.21 -4.67
N SER A 3 -0.65 3.90 -4.76
CA SER A 3 -0.28 3.10 -5.93
C SER A 3 -1.17 1.86 -6.12
N ALA A 4 -1.01 1.15 -7.23
CA ALA A 4 -1.73 -0.08 -7.49
C ALA A 4 -1.09 -1.28 -6.75
N PRO A 5 -1.87 -2.31 -6.34
CA PRO A 5 -1.35 -3.57 -5.78
C PRO A 5 -0.24 -4.22 -6.62
N THR A 6 -0.31 -4.08 -7.94
CA THR A 6 0.70 -4.58 -8.88
C THR A 6 2.08 -3.97 -8.61
N ALA A 7 2.17 -2.66 -8.34
CA ALA A 7 3.43 -2.01 -8.02
C ALA A 7 4.03 -2.53 -6.70
N PHE A 8 3.20 -2.75 -5.68
CA PHE A 8 3.63 -3.35 -4.41
C PHE A 8 4.13 -4.79 -4.60
N ARG A 9 3.43 -5.59 -5.41
CA ARG A 9 3.86 -6.97 -5.74
C ARG A 9 5.22 -6.98 -6.47
N MET A 10 5.43 -6.05 -7.39
CA MET A 10 6.72 -5.90 -8.09
C MET A 10 7.86 -5.53 -7.13
N LEU A 11 7.63 -4.58 -6.20
CA LEU A 11 8.63 -4.21 -5.21
C LEU A 11 8.95 -5.36 -4.24
N MET A 12 7.91 -6.05 -3.77
CA MET A 12 8.08 -7.24 -2.94
C MET A 12 8.89 -8.32 -3.66
N GLY A 13 8.64 -8.54 -4.97
CA GLY A 13 9.39 -9.47 -5.81
C GLY A 13 10.83 -9.04 -6.11
N ALA A 14 11.10 -7.73 -6.16
CA ALA A 14 12.45 -7.18 -6.34
C ALA A 14 13.32 -7.27 -5.06
N GLY A 15 12.71 -7.60 -3.92
CA GLY A 15 13.37 -7.81 -2.64
C GLY A 15 13.43 -6.56 -1.75
N ASP A 16 13.42 -6.80 -0.43
CA ASP A 16 13.35 -5.76 0.60
C ASP A 16 14.50 -4.74 0.52
N GLU A 17 15.67 -5.16 0.02
CA GLU A 17 16.87 -4.32 -0.09
C GLU A 17 16.72 -3.15 -1.05
N VAL A 18 15.80 -3.21 -2.02
CA VAL A 18 15.54 -2.09 -2.92
C VAL A 18 14.94 -0.91 -2.15
N VAL A 19 13.98 -1.19 -1.26
CA VAL A 19 13.28 -0.16 -0.49
C VAL A 19 14.20 0.45 0.57
N LYS A 20 15.02 -0.38 1.23
CA LYS A 20 15.96 0.05 2.28
C LYS A 20 17.03 1.04 1.83
N LYS A 21 17.24 1.21 0.51
CA LYS A 21 18.18 2.19 -0.04
C LYS A 21 17.69 3.63 0.03
N PHE A 22 16.40 3.84 0.31
CA PHE A 22 15.79 5.15 0.31
C PHE A 22 15.40 5.58 1.73
N ASP A 23 15.58 6.87 2.03
CA ASP A 23 15.03 7.46 3.25
C ASP A 23 13.53 7.69 3.08
N LEU A 24 12.74 7.00 3.90
CA LEU A 24 11.27 7.09 3.91
C LEU A 24 10.75 7.82 5.15
N SER A 25 11.60 8.56 5.87
CA SER A 25 11.25 9.30 7.09
C SER A 25 10.09 10.29 6.90
N SER A 26 9.90 10.83 5.69
CA SER A 26 8.79 11.73 5.34
C SER A 26 7.48 11.01 4.96
N LEU A 27 7.51 9.69 4.78
CA LEU A 27 6.35 8.90 4.38
C LEU A 27 5.38 8.75 5.56
N ARG A 28 4.16 9.27 5.41
CA ARG A 28 3.13 9.23 6.45
C ARG A 28 2.04 8.17 6.23
N HIS A 29 1.77 7.83 4.98
CA HIS A 29 0.73 6.87 4.62
C HIS A 29 1.10 6.11 3.36
N VAL A 30 0.73 4.83 3.29
CA VAL A 30 0.82 3.99 2.10
C VAL A 30 -0.56 3.47 1.78
N LEU A 31 -1.03 3.66 0.55
CA LEU A 31 -2.38 3.32 0.12
C LEU A 31 -2.35 2.49 -1.18
N SER A 32 -3.26 1.53 -1.31
CA SER A 32 -3.52 0.78 -2.56
C SER A 32 -4.89 1.08 -3.17
N VAL A 33 -4.97 0.96 -4.50
CA VAL A 33 -6.20 1.14 -5.28
C VAL A 33 -6.21 0.30 -6.54
N GLY A 34 -7.41 -0.04 -7.00
CA GLY A 34 -7.69 -0.47 -8.38
C GLY A 34 -7.79 -1.98 -8.56
N GLU A 35 -7.02 -2.74 -7.80
CA GLU A 35 -7.08 -4.21 -7.80
C GLU A 35 -7.19 -4.74 -6.36
N PRO A 36 -7.60 -6.01 -6.15
CA PRO A 36 -7.56 -6.62 -4.83
C PRO A 36 -6.13 -6.67 -4.26
N LEU A 37 -5.96 -6.24 -3.01
CA LEU A 37 -4.67 -6.33 -2.31
C LEU A 37 -4.52 -7.66 -1.56
N ASN A 38 -3.46 -8.41 -1.87
CA ASN A 38 -3.17 -9.66 -1.15
C ASN A 38 -2.77 -9.40 0.32
N PRO A 39 -3.25 -10.21 1.29
CA PRO A 39 -2.89 -10.06 2.71
C PRO A 39 -1.37 -10.12 2.97
N GLU A 40 -0.63 -10.91 2.20
CA GLU A 40 0.84 -11.00 2.32
C GLU A 40 1.53 -9.68 2.00
N VAL A 41 1.00 -8.90 1.05
CA VAL A 41 1.55 -7.59 0.69
C VAL A 41 1.34 -6.59 1.83
N VAL A 42 0.23 -6.69 2.57
CA VAL A 42 -0.02 -5.87 3.76
C VAL A 42 0.98 -6.19 4.88
N ARG A 43 1.23 -7.48 5.13
CA ARG A 43 2.22 -7.94 6.11
C ARG A 43 3.63 -7.48 5.74
N TRP A 44 4.00 -7.67 4.48
CA TRP A 44 5.26 -7.21 3.92
C TRP A 44 5.43 -5.69 4.04
N GLY A 45 4.40 -4.91 3.70
CA GLY A 45 4.44 -3.46 3.83
C GLY A 45 4.68 -2.99 5.28
N THR A 46 4.07 -3.67 6.25
CA THR A 46 4.30 -3.39 7.68
C THR A 46 5.75 -3.66 8.09
N LYS A 47 6.38 -4.71 7.54
CA LYS A 47 7.79 -5.04 7.79
C LYS A 47 8.76 -4.07 7.12
N VAL A 48 8.49 -3.66 5.88
CA VAL A 48 9.46 -2.93 5.03
C VAL A 48 9.29 -1.42 5.13
N PHE A 49 8.06 -0.91 5.16
CA PHE A 49 7.78 0.52 5.30
C PHE A 49 7.57 0.95 6.75
N ASN A 50 7.54 0.00 7.71
CA ASN A 50 7.10 0.23 9.08
C ASN A 50 5.67 0.82 9.16
N MET A 51 4.84 0.53 8.14
CA MET A 51 3.49 1.07 7.98
C MET A 51 2.58 0.05 7.32
N ARG A 52 1.30 0.05 7.70
CA ARG A 52 0.29 -0.76 7.01
C ARG A 52 -0.07 -0.12 5.66
N ILE A 53 -0.19 -0.93 4.62
CA ILE A 53 -0.77 -0.49 3.34
C ILE A 53 -2.29 -0.46 3.51
N HIS A 54 -2.88 0.71 3.31
CA HIS A 54 -4.32 0.91 3.37
C HIS A 54 -4.96 0.61 2.02
N ASP A 55 -5.81 -0.41 1.97
CA ASP A 55 -6.55 -0.77 0.78
C ASP A 55 -7.78 0.11 0.64
N THR A 56 -7.86 0.84 -0.47
CA THR A 56 -8.93 1.80 -0.75
C THR A 56 -9.70 1.35 -1.98
N TRP A 57 -10.97 0.99 -1.76
CA TRP A 57 -11.88 0.56 -2.80
C TRP A 57 -12.77 1.71 -3.26
N TRP A 58 -12.81 1.89 -4.58
CA TRP A 58 -13.71 2.79 -5.31
C TRP A 58 -13.64 2.53 -6.82
N MET A 59 -14.49 3.22 -7.59
CA MET A 59 -14.55 3.13 -9.05
C MET A 59 -14.70 4.53 -9.67
N THR A 60 -14.48 4.67 -10.97
CA THR A 60 -14.66 5.95 -11.67
C THR A 60 -16.06 6.54 -11.43
N GLU A 61 -17.08 5.68 -11.42
CA GLU A 61 -18.49 6.03 -11.21
C GLU A 61 -18.77 6.54 -9.79
N THR A 62 -17.95 6.19 -8.80
CA THR A 62 -18.15 6.61 -7.41
C THR A 62 -17.49 7.95 -7.12
N GLY A 63 -16.55 8.40 -7.96
CA GLY A 63 -15.89 9.70 -7.90
C GLY A 63 -14.93 9.90 -6.70
N ALA A 64 -14.96 9.03 -5.69
CA ALA A 64 -14.13 9.09 -4.49
C ALA A 64 -13.97 7.71 -3.83
N GLN A 65 -12.97 7.61 -2.93
CA GLN A 65 -12.77 6.45 -2.06
C GLN A 65 -14.02 6.15 -1.23
N LEU A 66 -14.53 4.92 -1.29
CA LEU A 66 -15.75 4.53 -0.58
C LEU A 66 -15.46 3.66 0.65
N ILE A 67 -14.55 2.70 0.52
CA ILE A 67 -14.23 1.75 1.59
C ILE A 67 -12.72 1.73 1.77
N CYS A 68 -12.26 1.86 3.00
CA CYS A 68 -10.86 1.76 3.35
C CYS A 68 -10.69 0.88 4.59
N ASN A 69 -9.65 0.04 4.61
CA ASN A 69 -9.24 -0.71 5.81
C ASN A 69 -8.45 0.18 6.81
N TYR A 70 -8.90 1.41 6.99
CA TYR A 70 -8.33 2.32 7.96
C TYR A 70 -8.81 1.93 9.37
N PRO A 71 -7.93 1.90 10.38
CA PRO A 71 -8.37 1.73 11.76
C PRO A 71 -9.23 2.94 12.15
N CYS A 72 -10.54 2.74 12.27
CA CYS A 72 -11.43 3.72 12.89
C CYS A 72 -11.22 3.71 14.41
N LEU A 73 -11.35 4.90 15.02
CA LEU A 73 -11.27 5.15 16.46
C LEU A 73 -12.31 4.31 17.24
#